data_AF-A0A084AFW4-F1
#
_entry.id   AF-A0A084AFW4-F1
#
_cell.length_a   1.000
_cell.length_b   1.000
_cell.length_c   1.000
_cell.angle_alpha   90.00
_cell.angle_beta   90.00
_cell.angle_gamma   90.00
#
_symmetry.space_group_name_H-M   'P 1'
#
loop_
_entity.id
_entity.type
_entity.pdbx_description
1 polymer ?
#
loop_
_entity_poly.entity_id
_entity_poly.type
_entity_poly.pdbx_seq_one_letter_code
_entity_poly.pdbx_strand_id
1 'polypeptide(L)'
;MDAHFRYQQVGPKRNHPRATLQLGRLPINIDVRSKLRSLIQRAGGIPSPLMRVLRIAALVLIFLLLYLNLPSMRPYTTDLVLKTSDLRDVAAAAKSMILGDNDALPANDSARGAHPTPKHVINCNPDIGALREIRDRYELGDEIEYLKRYVRFSREPIERQSYTVLQQSFLPDGEGDKSFRMLRLSRSQHDEEECHNPLEVTVPQSRFPADVDLSDFMFAISTTFKRLASPRTIQEWSFWLTDGNGRSNGGKLLLRLLDASEPDLLDVAQRLADAGIDAEVSAWDSRIEKEMAVRYLNLVPLLISHESSYAKKWFVLCDDDTFFTAMNKVIARFKRYDHTKPIYAGTLSEDMAAVKTHGSQAFGGAGVFLSRPMARIISSVHESCRTRAKIKQSNTGWGPQGDILLRMCIYDNTDIRLTHLRDLWQLDISGDASGFYESGLQPYSVHHFKSPRLWHSAYPLNTTKIAYTCGEDCPYQRFVTTDNFVISNGYSIAQYSNGIDFDLEQVERTFHALQHDKGWDFDYTYGPQRPSLLKTGKKIAWELRESQNMEDGSVSQVYIRKKDDKRWTTKEGRLMKVLDGVIELVWIPA
;
A
#
# COMPACT_ATOMS: atom_id res chain seq x y z
N MET A 1 29.48 26.55 61.69
CA MET A 1 29.02 27.63 60.78
C MET A 1 27.84 27.06 60.01
N ASP A 2 26.69 26.77 60.62
CA ASP A 2 25.79 27.62 61.42
C ASP A 2 25.41 28.94 60.74
N ALA A 3 24.21 28.97 60.17
CA ALA A 3 23.04 29.73 60.67
C ALA A 3 21.92 29.65 59.59
N HIS A 4 20.83 28.90 59.76
CA HIS A 4 19.59 29.23 60.47
C HIS A 4 18.99 30.61 60.17
N PHE A 5 17.76 30.64 59.65
CA PHE A 5 16.65 31.39 60.26
C PHE A 5 15.29 30.75 59.92
N ARG A 6 14.57 30.37 60.99
CA ARG A 6 13.12 30.05 61.04
C ARG A 6 12.35 31.38 61.20
N TYR A 7 11.04 31.40 60.87
CA TYR A 7 9.96 31.48 61.89
C TYR A 7 8.53 31.47 61.28
N GLN A 8 7.70 30.56 61.83
CA GLN A 8 6.26 30.56 62.20
C GLN A 8 5.18 31.16 61.26
N GLN A 9 4.16 30.41 60.80
CA GLN A 9 2.97 29.80 61.46
C GLN A 9 1.99 30.77 62.13
N VAL A 10 0.76 30.90 61.59
CA VAL A 10 -0.55 30.98 62.30
C VAL A 10 -1.70 30.59 61.34
N GLY A 11 -2.51 29.57 61.69
CA GLY A 11 -3.91 29.42 61.23
C GLY A 11 -4.87 29.97 62.32
N PRO A 12 -6.23 29.98 62.20
CA PRO A 12 -7.03 28.83 61.72
C PRO A 12 -8.45 29.13 61.11
N LYS A 13 -9.09 28.03 60.65
CA LYS A 13 -10.53 27.66 60.77
C LYS A 13 -11.66 28.38 59.97
N ARG A 14 -12.39 27.51 59.23
CA ARG A 14 -13.84 27.16 59.33
C ARG A 14 -14.83 27.64 58.24
N ASN A 15 -15.46 26.64 57.61
CA ASN A 15 -16.91 26.43 57.34
C ASN A 15 -17.28 26.14 55.86
N HIS A 16 -17.77 24.90 55.66
CA HIS A 16 -18.70 24.51 54.58
C HIS A 16 -20.10 25.10 54.85
N PRO A 17 -20.96 25.23 53.83
CA PRO A 17 -21.87 24.12 53.49
C PRO A 17 -22.08 23.88 51.98
N ARG A 18 -22.53 22.64 51.70
CA ARG A 18 -23.10 22.14 50.44
C ARG A 18 -24.39 22.87 50.07
N ALA A 19 -24.65 23.02 48.76
CA ALA A 19 -25.99 22.88 48.20
C ALA A 19 -25.93 22.50 46.70
N THR A 20 -26.90 21.69 46.31
CA THR A 20 -27.03 20.88 45.10
C THR A 20 -28.07 21.51 44.14
N LEU A 21 -28.23 20.93 42.92
CA LEU A 21 -29.27 21.14 41.89
C LEU A 21 -29.05 22.35 40.94
N GLN A 22 -29.34 22.33 39.63
CA GLN A 22 -30.04 21.37 38.75
C GLN A 22 -29.71 21.71 37.28
N LEU A 23 -29.76 20.70 36.40
CA LEU A 23 -29.83 20.90 34.94
C LEU A 23 -31.15 21.58 34.54
N GLY A 24 -31.07 22.65 33.77
CA GLY A 24 -32.17 23.25 33.02
C GLY A 24 -31.74 23.51 31.57
N ARG A 25 -32.43 22.87 30.62
CA ARG A 25 -32.28 23.02 29.18
C ARG A 25 -33.09 24.22 28.65
N LEU A 26 -32.66 24.70 27.46
CA LEU A 26 -33.32 25.51 26.42
C LEU A 26 -33.09 27.04 26.46
N PRO A 27 -33.20 27.78 25.32
CA PRO A 27 -32.91 27.42 23.92
C PRO A 27 -32.13 28.52 23.15
N ILE A 28 -31.64 28.13 21.97
CA ILE A 28 -31.08 28.97 20.92
C ILE A 28 -32.20 29.76 20.22
N ASN A 29 -32.15 31.09 20.24
CA ASN A 29 -32.45 31.97 19.08
C ASN A 29 -32.26 33.43 19.48
N ILE A 30 -31.15 34.06 19.07
CA ILE A 30 -31.06 35.53 19.03
C ILE A 30 -30.62 35.91 17.63
N ASP A 31 -31.58 36.49 16.90
CA ASP A 31 -31.41 37.15 15.62
C ASP A 31 -30.49 38.37 15.75
N VAL A 32 -29.20 38.18 15.44
CA VAL A 32 -28.15 39.21 15.48
C VAL A 32 -28.35 40.26 14.37
N ARG A 33 -29.18 40.00 13.34
CA ARG A 33 -29.36 40.92 12.21
C ARG A 33 -30.26 42.11 12.53
N SER A 34 -31.20 41.99 13.46
CA SER A 34 -32.10 43.09 13.83
C SER A 34 -31.49 44.11 14.83
N LYS A 35 -30.48 43.72 15.62
CA LYS A 35 -29.75 44.63 16.53
C LYS A 35 -28.56 45.35 15.91
N LEU A 36 -28.01 44.89 14.78
CA LEU A 36 -26.91 45.59 14.10
C LEU A 36 -27.37 46.79 13.25
N ARG A 37 -28.65 46.85 12.86
CA ARG A 37 -29.19 47.98 12.06
C ARG A 37 -29.49 49.24 12.86
N SER A 38 -29.66 49.17 14.18
CA SER A 38 -29.92 50.35 15.02
C SER A 38 -28.66 51.09 15.50
N LEU A 39 -27.46 50.51 15.31
CA LEU A 39 -26.18 51.13 15.69
C LEU A 39 -25.49 51.90 14.54
N ILE A 40 -25.96 51.76 13.30
CA ILE A 40 -25.35 52.40 12.12
C ILE A 40 -26.06 53.71 11.73
N GLN A 41 -27.19 54.05 12.35
CA GLN A 41 -27.96 55.27 12.00
C GLN A 41 -27.74 56.50 12.89
N ARG A 42 -26.70 56.52 13.75
CA ARG A 42 -26.26 57.76 14.43
C ARG A 42 -24.74 57.86 14.49
N ALA A 43 -24.12 58.35 13.42
CA ALA A 43 -22.76 58.88 13.44
C ALA A 43 -22.51 59.81 12.24
N GLY A 44 -23.20 60.94 12.18
CA GLY A 44 -22.74 62.10 11.41
C GLY A 44 -21.69 62.84 12.23
N GLY A 45 -20.41 62.66 11.89
CA GLY A 45 -19.29 63.37 12.52
C GLY A 45 -17.96 62.70 12.25
N ILE A 46 -17.04 63.42 11.62
CA ILE A 46 -15.68 62.96 11.29
C ILE A 46 -14.94 62.64 12.61
N PRO A 47 -14.52 61.39 12.86
CA PRO A 47 -13.81 61.06 14.09
C PRO A 47 -12.40 61.64 14.07
N SER A 48 -12.00 62.29 15.16
CA SER A 48 -10.66 62.82 15.37
C SER A 48 -9.57 61.75 15.14
N PRO A 49 -8.35 62.13 14.71
CA PRO A 49 -7.27 61.18 14.45
C PRO A 49 -6.99 60.25 15.63
N LEU A 50 -7.16 60.74 16.86
CA LEU A 50 -7.04 59.94 18.09
C LEU A 50 -8.06 58.81 18.18
N MET A 51 -9.32 59.06 17.78
CA MET A 51 -10.39 58.05 17.78
C MET A 51 -10.19 56.99 16.69
N ARG A 52 -9.53 57.32 15.58
CA ARG A 52 -9.13 56.33 14.57
C ARG A 52 -8.01 55.42 15.09
N VAL A 53 -7.01 55.99 15.75
CA VAL A 53 -5.91 55.22 16.37
C VAL A 53 -6.43 54.28 17.45
N LEU A 54 -7.33 54.75 18.33
CA LEU A 54 -7.93 53.92 19.38
C LEU A 54 -8.79 52.77 18.81
N ARG A 55 -9.52 53.01 17.72
CA ARG A 55 -10.28 51.95 17.04
C ARG A 55 -9.39 50.91 16.37
N ILE A 56 -8.30 51.34 15.75
CA ILE A 56 -7.32 50.42 15.15
C ILE A 56 -6.62 49.63 16.25
N ALA A 57 -6.21 50.27 17.34
CA ALA A 57 -5.61 49.59 18.49
C ALA A 57 -6.57 48.57 19.12
N ALA A 58 -7.84 48.91 19.28
CA ALA A 58 -8.86 47.99 19.79
C ALA A 58 -9.11 46.82 18.82
N LEU A 59 -9.15 47.07 17.51
CA LEU A 59 -9.29 46.01 16.50
C LEU A 59 -8.07 45.09 16.47
N VAL A 60 -6.85 45.63 16.60
CA VAL A 60 -5.62 44.85 16.70
C VAL A 60 -5.60 44.04 18.00
N LEU A 61 -6.05 44.60 19.12
CA LEU A 61 -6.14 43.89 20.39
C LEU A 61 -7.20 42.77 20.35
N ILE A 62 -8.35 43.02 19.72
CA ILE A 62 -9.38 42.00 19.48
C ILE A 62 -8.86 40.93 18.53
N PHE A 63 -8.13 41.30 17.47
CA PHE A 63 -7.51 40.34 16.56
C PHE A 63 -6.43 39.52 17.26
N LEU A 64 -5.60 40.13 18.14
CA LEU A 64 -4.65 39.43 19.00
C LEU A 64 -5.34 38.51 20.00
N LEU A 65 -6.41 38.96 20.65
CA LEU A 65 -7.20 38.13 21.57
C LEU A 65 -7.93 37.00 20.85
N LEU A 66 -8.42 37.23 19.63
CA LEU A 66 -8.98 36.18 18.78
C LEU A 66 -7.88 35.24 18.27
N TYR A 67 -6.69 35.74 17.95
CA TYR A 67 -5.55 34.91 17.53
C TYR A 67 -5.00 34.05 18.67
N LEU A 68 -4.99 34.59 19.89
CA LEU A 68 -4.61 33.90 21.12
C LEU A 68 -5.71 32.94 21.63
N ASN A 69 -6.97 33.13 21.22
CA ASN A 69 -8.11 32.25 21.56
C ASN A 69 -8.63 31.42 20.37
N LEU A 70 -8.02 31.50 19.19
CA LEU A 70 -8.22 30.53 18.12
C LEU A 70 -7.71 29.20 18.66
N PRO A 71 -8.44 28.08 18.48
CA PRO A 71 -7.94 26.77 18.85
C PRO A 71 -6.83 26.36 17.88
N SER A 72 -5.64 26.92 18.03
CA SER A 72 -4.41 26.39 17.46
C SER A 72 -3.50 25.99 18.61
N MET A 73 -2.97 24.77 18.51
CA MET A 73 -2.12 24.09 19.48
C MET A 73 -2.91 23.29 20.53
N ARG A 74 -3.69 22.31 20.06
CA ARG A 74 -3.71 21.04 20.81
C ARG A 74 -2.25 20.57 20.88
N PRO A 75 -1.68 20.28 22.06
CA PRO A 75 -0.40 19.62 22.12
C PRO A 75 -0.60 18.25 21.48
N TYR A 76 -0.07 18.03 20.28
CA TYR A 76 0.11 16.68 19.77
C TYR A 76 1.03 15.99 20.77
N THR A 77 0.53 14.96 21.44
CA THR A 77 1.29 14.22 22.44
C THR A 77 2.38 13.44 21.72
N THR A 78 3.63 13.85 21.94
CA THR A 78 4.82 13.26 21.32
C THR A 78 5.19 11.91 21.93
N ASP A 79 4.63 11.62 23.11
CA ASP A 79 5.01 10.48 23.94
C ASP A 79 3.97 9.36 23.92
N LEU A 80 2.83 9.56 23.26
CA LEU A 80 1.80 8.53 23.13
C LEU A 80 2.28 7.45 22.14
N VAL A 81 2.41 6.23 22.65
CA VAL A 81 2.68 5.02 21.88
C VAL A 81 1.55 4.03 22.14
N LEU A 82 0.84 3.65 21.08
CA LEU A 82 -0.25 2.68 21.14
C LEU A 82 0.23 1.34 20.60
N LYS A 83 0.19 0.29 21.42
CA LYS A 83 0.53 -1.07 21.03
C LYS A 83 -0.73 -1.81 20.59
N THR A 84 -0.67 -2.52 19.46
CA THR A 84 -1.80 -3.34 19.00
C THR A 84 -2.10 -4.51 19.94
N SER A 85 -1.10 -5.00 20.68
CA SER A 85 -1.27 -6.04 21.71
C SER A 85 -2.31 -5.62 22.75
N ASP A 86 -2.18 -4.40 23.27
CA ASP A 86 -3.01 -3.90 24.37
C ASP A 86 -4.47 -3.78 23.93
N LEU A 87 -4.70 -3.35 22.68
CA LEU A 87 -6.04 -3.25 22.09
C LEU A 87 -6.69 -4.63 21.88
N ARG A 88 -5.91 -5.64 21.47
CA ARG A 88 -6.40 -7.01 21.32
C ARG A 88 -6.76 -7.63 22.66
N ASP A 89 -5.95 -7.40 23.69
CA ASP A 89 -6.20 -7.92 25.03
C ASP A 89 -7.48 -7.32 25.63
N VAL A 90 -7.71 -6.03 25.44
CA VAL A 90 -8.97 -5.36 25.83
C VAL A 90 -10.16 -5.93 25.08
N ALA A 91 -10.05 -6.14 23.77
CA ALA A 91 -11.12 -6.73 22.96
C ALA A 91 -11.43 -8.18 23.38
N ALA A 92 -10.40 -8.99 23.67
CA ALA A 92 -10.55 -10.35 24.15
C ALA A 92 -11.19 -10.40 25.54
N ALA A 93 -10.78 -9.51 26.46
CA ALA A 93 -11.38 -9.38 27.78
C ALA A 93 -12.85 -8.95 27.70
N ALA A 94 -13.18 -7.96 26.87
CA ALA A 94 -14.56 -7.54 26.64
C ALA A 94 -15.41 -8.67 26.04
N LYS A 95 -14.88 -9.43 25.09
CA LYS A 95 -15.55 -10.60 24.51
C LYS A 95 -15.78 -11.70 25.56
N SER A 96 -14.83 -11.93 26.46
CA SER A 96 -14.96 -12.85 27.58
C SER A 96 -15.97 -12.40 28.64
N MET A 97 -16.23 -11.09 28.78
CA MET A 97 -17.24 -10.56 29.70
C MET A 97 -18.65 -10.54 29.11
N ILE A 98 -18.77 -10.53 27.77
CA ILE A 98 -20.06 -10.52 27.06
C ILE A 98 -20.56 -11.95 26.76
N LEU A 99 -19.67 -12.92 26.55
CA LEU A 99 -20.04 -14.31 26.28
C LEU A 99 -20.07 -15.15 27.56
N GLY A 100 -21.17 -15.02 28.31
CA GLY A 100 -21.73 -16.13 29.08
C GLY A 100 -22.73 -16.89 28.20
N ASP A 101 -22.49 -18.19 28.02
CA ASP A 101 -23.28 -19.21 27.30
C ASP A 101 -23.88 -18.86 25.91
N ASN A 102 -23.38 -19.61 24.92
CA ASN A 102 -23.95 -19.86 23.59
C ASN A 102 -24.46 -18.65 22.79
N ASP A 103 -23.59 -18.10 21.94
CA ASP A 103 -23.97 -17.82 20.54
C ASP A 103 -22.71 -17.61 19.68
N ALA A 104 -22.60 -18.43 18.63
CA ALA A 104 -21.54 -18.32 17.63
C ALA A 104 -21.87 -17.16 16.69
N LEU A 105 -21.01 -16.13 16.71
CA LEU A 105 -21.05 -15.04 15.73
C LEU A 105 -20.67 -15.58 14.33
N PRO A 106 -21.26 -15.02 13.25
CA PRO A 106 -21.00 -15.49 11.89
C PRO A 106 -19.55 -15.18 11.49
N ALA A 107 -18.80 -16.24 11.22
CA ALA A 107 -17.44 -16.19 10.73
C ALA A 107 -17.42 -15.87 9.23
N ASN A 108 -17.56 -14.60 8.87
CA ASN A 108 -17.18 -14.18 7.52
C ASN A 108 -15.68 -13.86 7.52
N ASP A 109 -14.96 -14.46 6.55
CA ASP A 109 -13.51 -14.35 6.29
C ASP A 109 -12.58 -15.39 6.97
N SER A 110 -13.10 -16.58 7.29
CA SER A 110 -12.32 -17.69 7.89
C SER A 110 -11.69 -18.68 6.88
N ALA A 111 -11.79 -18.42 5.58
CA ALA A 111 -11.30 -19.34 4.53
C ALA A 111 -9.87 -19.06 4.03
N ARG A 112 -9.04 -18.33 4.79
CA ARG A 112 -7.69 -17.95 4.34
C ARG A 112 -6.59 -18.99 4.63
N GLY A 113 -6.92 -20.08 5.33
CA GLY A 113 -5.98 -21.10 5.76
C GLY A 113 -6.38 -22.56 5.49
N ALA A 114 -7.50 -22.82 4.81
CA ALA A 114 -7.84 -24.18 4.41
C ALA A 114 -6.98 -24.58 3.20
N HIS A 115 -6.26 -25.70 3.30
CA HIS A 115 -5.63 -26.29 2.12
C HIS A 115 -6.71 -26.55 1.06
N PRO A 116 -6.46 -26.20 -0.22
CA PRO A 116 -7.47 -26.27 -1.26
C PRO A 116 -8.08 -27.68 -1.33
N THR A 117 -9.40 -27.78 -1.33
CA THR A 117 -10.08 -29.07 -1.48
C THR A 117 -10.44 -29.29 -2.95
N PRO A 118 -10.25 -30.50 -3.52
CA PRO A 118 -10.52 -30.77 -4.94
C PRO A 118 -12.02 -30.83 -5.31
N LYS A 119 -12.91 -30.25 -4.50
CA LYS A 119 -14.38 -30.36 -4.61
C LYS A 119 -15.04 -29.10 -5.18
N HIS A 120 -14.35 -28.31 -5.99
CA HIS A 120 -14.98 -27.16 -6.65
C HIS A 120 -16.05 -27.63 -7.64
N VAL A 121 -17.28 -27.15 -7.48
CA VAL A 121 -18.38 -27.42 -8.41
C VAL A 121 -18.34 -26.35 -9.50
N ILE A 122 -17.92 -26.74 -10.70
CA ILE A 122 -17.84 -25.86 -11.86
C ILE A 122 -19.24 -25.32 -12.20
N ASN A 123 -19.35 -23.99 -12.30
CA ASN A 123 -20.54 -23.29 -12.74
C ASN A 123 -20.16 -22.22 -13.77
N CYS A 124 -20.50 -22.46 -15.03
CA CYS A 124 -20.13 -21.59 -16.15
C CYS A 124 -21.17 -20.51 -16.44
N ASN A 125 -22.31 -20.54 -15.77
CA ASN A 125 -23.33 -19.51 -15.93
C ASN A 125 -22.81 -18.16 -15.42
N PRO A 126 -23.08 -17.06 -16.16
CA PRO A 126 -22.74 -15.71 -15.71
C PRO A 126 -23.59 -15.33 -14.50
N ASP A 127 -22.96 -14.78 -13.46
CA ASP A 127 -23.69 -14.13 -12.37
C ASP A 127 -24.06 -12.70 -12.80
N ILE A 128 -25.26 -12.55 -13.35
CA ILE A 128 -25.76 -11.27 -13.86
C ILE A 128 -25.89 -10.23 -12.74
N GLY A 129 -26.15 -10.65 -11.50
CA GLY A 129 -26.19 -9.75 -10.34
C GLY A 129 -24.82 -9.14 -10.09
N ALA A 130 -23.79 -9.99 -9.95
CA ALA A 130 -22.41 -9.55 -9.78
C ALA A 130 -21.92 -8.71 -10.97
N LEU A 131 -22.26 -9.08 -12.21
CA LEU A 131 -21.87 -8.32 -13.40
C LEU A 131 -22.53 -6.93 -13.46
N ARG A 132 -23.74 -6.76 -12.92
CA ARG A 132 -24.36 -5.42 -12.77
C ARG A 132 -23.61 -4.57 -11.75
N GLU A 133 -23.19 -5.16 -10.63
CA GLU A 133 -22.37 -4.44 -9.65
C GLU A 133 -21.01 -4.05 -10.23
N ILE A 134 -20.37 -4.93 -10.99
CA ILE A 134 -19.12 -4.65 -11.72
C ILE A 134 -19.35 -3.53 -12.74
N ARG A 135 -20.44 -3.57 -13.51
CA ARG A 135 -20.82 -2.51 -14.44
C ARG A 135 -20.93 -1.17 -13.75
N ASP A 136 -21.65 -1.11 -12.64
CA ASP A 136 -21.89 0.15 -11.91
C ASP A 136 -20.60 0.67 -11.26
N ARG A 137 -19.77 -0.22 -10.71
CA ARG A 137 -18.49 0.12 -10.06
C ARG A 137 -17.43 0.63 -11.03
N TYR A 138 -17.36 0.06 -12.23
CA TYR A 138 -16.34 0.42 -13.23
C TYR A 138 -16.89 1.22 -14.42
N GLU A 139 -18.16 1.61 -14.36
CA GLU A 139 -18.85 2.43 -15.36
C GLU A 139 -18.82 1.77 -16.75
N LEU A 140 -19.19 0.49 -16.82
CA LEU A 140 -19.27 -0.27 -18.07
C LEU A 140 -20.62 -0.01 -18.78
N GLY A 141 -20.69 -0.27 -20.08
CA GLY A 141 -21.94 -0.27 -20.83
C GLY A 141 -22.91 -1.38 -20.39
N ASP A 142 -24.18 -1.25 -20.78
CA ASP A 142 -25.18 -2.31 -20.57
C ASP A 142 -24.91 -3.57 -21.41
N GLU A 143 -24.26 -3.39 -22.57
CA GLU A 143 -23.81 -4.47 -23.43
C GLU A 143 -22.30 -4.65 -23.30
N ILE A 144 -21.88 -5.89 -23.01
CA ILE A 144 -20.48 -6.27 -22.80
C ILE A 144 -20.12 -7.53 -23.58
N GLU A 145 -18.84 -7.65 -23.95
CA GLU A 145 -18.18 -8.91 -24.28
C GLU A 145 -17.82 -9.63 -22.98
N TYR A 146 -18.24 -10.89 -22.81
CA TYR A 146 -18.05 -11.66 -21.60
C TYR A 146 -17.42 -13.02 -21.87
N LEU A 147 -16.52 -13.44 -20.98
CA LEU A 147 -15.96 -14.79 -20.95
C LEU A 147 -15.75 -15.21 -19.50
N LYS A 148 -16.23 -16.40 -19.14
CA LYS A 148 -15.86 -17.09 -17.90
C LYS A 148 -15.04 -18.31 -18.23
N ARG A 149 -13.89 -18.47 -17.58
CA ARG A 149 -12.97 -19.59 -17.83
C ARG A 149 -12.42 -20.14 -16.53
N TYR A 150 -12.45 -21.46 -16.41
CA TYR A 150 -11.80 -22.17 -15.32
C TYR A 150 -10.35 -22.46 -15.68
N VAL A 151 -9.45 -22.27 -14.72
CA VAL A 151 -8.03 -22.63 -14.81
C VAL A 151 -7.74 -23.63 -13.72
N ARG A 152 -7.40 -24.86 -14.10
CA ARG A 152 -7.00 -25.91 -13.15
C ARG A 152 -5.49 -25.94 -13.06
N PHE A 153 -4.95 -25.79 -11.85
CA PHE A 153 -3.51 -25.75 -11.63
C PHE A 153 -3.01 -26.97 -10.87
N SER A 154 -1.88 -27.51 -11.32
CA SER A 154 -1.12 -28.55 -10.63
C SER A 154 0.18 -27.97 -10.09
N ARG A 155 0.47 -28.17 -8.80
CA ARG A 155 1.72 -27.72 -8.17
C ARG A 155 2.78 -28.81 -8.28
N GLU A 156 3.87 -28.51 -8.97
CA GLU A 156 4.95 -29.46 -9.22
C GLU A 156 6.31 -28.90 -8.79
N PRO A 157 7.30 -29.76 -8.44
CA PRO A 157 8.64 -29.33 -8.05
C PRO A 157 9.48 -28.88 -9.26
N ILE A 158 9.00 -27.85 -9.96
CA ILE A 158 9.62 -27.25 -11.15
C ILE A 158 10.15 -25.85 -10.83
N GLU A 159 11.12 -25.39 -11.62
CA GLU A 159 11.59 -24.01 -11.57
C GLU A 159 10.58 -23.06 -12.22
N ARG A 160 10.42 -21.86 -11.65
CA ARG A 160 9.57 -20.81 -12.21
C ARG A 160 10.18 -20.23 -13.48
N GLN A 161 9.56 -20.51 -14.63
CA GLN A 161 9.91 -19.90 -15.92
C GLN A 161 9.29 -18.51 -16.09
N SER A 162 9.84 -17.71 -17.00
CA SER A 162 9.28 -16.40 -17.36
C SER A 162 7.93 -16.52 -18.10
N TYR A 163 7.70 -17.62 -18.80
CA TYR A 163 6.41 -18.02 -19.35
C TYR A 163 6.36 -19.54 -19.62
N THR A 164 5.14 -20.08 -19.70
CA THR A 164 4.87 -21.46 -20.11
C THR A 164 3.98 -21.46 -21.36
N VAL A 165 4.34 -22.23 -22.39
CA VAL A 165 3.50 -22.41 -23.58
C VAL A 165 2.54 -23.57 -23.37
N LEU A 166 1.25 -23.30 -23.47
CA LEU A 166 0.19 -24.28 -23.33
C LEU A 166 -0.21 -24.85 -24.70
N GLN A 167 -0.59 -26.12 -24.73
CA GLN A 167 -1.15 -26.77 -25.92
C GLN A 167 -2.68 -26.60 -26.02
N GLN A 168 -3.22 -25.60 -25.33
CA GLN A 168 -4.65 -25.30 -25.26
C GLN A 168 -4.92 -23.88 -25.77
N SER A 169 -6.10 -23.72 -26.35
CA SER A 169 -6.68 -22.41 -26.69
C SER A 169 -7.22 -21.75 -25.42
N PHE A 170 -7.05 -20.43 -25.29
CA PHE A 170 -7.66 -19.67 -24.21
C PHE A 170 -9.17 -19.62 -24.38
N LEU A 171 -9.61 -19.21 -25.58
CA LEU A 171 -11.00 -19.28 -25.96
C LEU A 171 -11.40 -20.75 -26.12
N PRO A 172 -12.53 -21.16 -25.52
CA PRO A 172 -12.96 -22.55 -25.56
C PRO A 172 -13.28 -23.01 -26.99
N ASP A 173 -13.07 -24.31 -27.25
CA ASP A 173 -13.46 -24.95 -28.50
C ASP A 173 -14.99 -25.22 -28.47
N GLY A 174 -15.70 -24.86 -29.55
CA GLY A 174 -17.15 -25.09 -29.71
C GLY A 174 -17.57 -25.08 -31.18
N GLU A 175 -18.78 -25.55 -31.50
CA GLU A 175 -19.39 -25.46 -32.84
C GLU A 175 -19.73 -23.99 -33.15
N GLY A 176 -18.73 -23.18 -33.52
CA GLY A 176 -18.87 -21.76 -33.85
C GLY A 176 -17.54 -21.01 -33.88
N ASP A 177 -17.59 -19.71 -34.18
CA ASP A 177 -16.40 -18.84 -34.08
C ASP A 177 -15.99 -18.70 -32.61
N LYS A 178 -14.73 -19.06 -32.29
CA LYS A 178 -14.08 -18.81 -30.99
C LYS A 178 -14.20 -17.34 -30.62
N SER A 179 -15.16 -16.99 -29.78
CA SER A 179 -15.50 -15.60 -29.53
C SER A 179 -16.05 -15.37 -28.13
N PHE A 180 -16.00 -14.11 -27.71
CA PHE A 180 -16.63 -13.66 -26.47
C PHE A 180 -18.14 -13.64 -26.65
N ARG A 181 -18.87 -14.03 -25.60
CA ARG A 181 -20.32 -13.91 -25.57
C ARG A 181 -20.72 -12.44 -25.45
N MET A 182 -21.73 -12.02 -26.19
CA MET A 182 -22.35 -10.72 -25.97
C MET A 182 -23.44 -10.83 -24.91
N LEU A 183 -23.30 -10.10 -23.82
CA LEU A 183 -24.29 -10.03 -22.75
C LEU A 183 -24.91 -8.64 -22.68
N ARG A 184 -26.25 -8.59 -22.58
CA ARG A 184 -26.99 -7.39 -22.22
C ARG A 184 -27.46 -7.49 -20.79
N LEU A 185 -26.81 -6.76 -19.87
CA LEU A 185 -26.97 -6.90 -18.42
C LEU A 185 -28.35 -6.48 -17.91
N SER A 186 -29.09 -5.66 -18.65
CA SER A 186 -30.48 -5.29 -18.34
C SER A 186 -31.49 -6.43 -18.52
N ARG A 187 -31.15 -7.51 -19.26
CA ARG A 187 -32.03 -8.67 -19.41
C ARG A 187 -32.00 -9.54 -18.16
N SER A 188 -33.13 -10.18 -17.85
CA SER A 188 -33.29 -11.08 -16.71
C SER A 188 -33.01 -12.54 -17.04
N GLN A 189 -33.12 -12.93 -18.31
CA GLN A 189 -32.88 -14.30 -18.78
C GLN A 189 -31.72 -14.32 -19.77
N HIS A 190 -30.83 -15.27 -19.54
CA HIS A 190 -29.68 -15.57 -20.38
C HIS A 190 -29.61 -17.09 -20.54
N ASP A 191 -29.26 -17.54 -21.74
CA ASP A 191 -29.10 -18.98 -22.02
C ASP A 191 -28.04 -19.59 -21.11
N GLU A 192 -28.31 -20.82 -20.66
CA GLU A 192 -27.38 -21.63 -19.87
C GLU A 192 -26.08 -21.86 -20.65
N GLU A 193 -24.96 -21.77 -19.95
CA GLU A 193 -23.63 -21.88 -20.53
C GLU A 193 -23.13 -23.33 -20.44
N GLU A 194 -22.68 -23.88 -21.57
CA GLU A 194 -21.99 -25.16 -21.56
C GLU A 194 -20.62 -25.00 -20.89
N CYS A 195 -20.32 -25.90 -19.95
CA CYS A 195 -19.03 -25.88 -19.28
C CYS A 195 -17.93 -26.52 -20.11
N HIS A 196 -17.05 -25.68 -20.64
CA HIS A 196 -15.83 -26.14 -21.30
C HIS A 196 -14.77 -26.62 -20.30
N ASN A 197 -14.00 -27.64 -20.70
CA ASN A 197 -12.88 -28.17 -19.91
C ASN A 197 -11.93 -27.06 -19.44
N PRO A 198 -11.47 -27.04 -18.18
CA PRO A 198 -10.54 -26.02 -17.70
C PRO A 198 -9.26 -25.88 -18.54
N LEU A 199 -8.64 -24.71 -18.48
CA LEU A 199 -7.26 -24.53 -18.92
C LEU A 199 -6.34 -25.21 -17.90
N GLU A 200 -5.56 -26.18 -18.33
CA GLU A 200 -4.65 -26.94 -17.47
C GLU A 200 -3.30 -26.23 -17.42
N VAL A 201 -2.83 -25.90 -16.22
CA VAL A 201 -1.56 -25.23 -16.02
C VAL A 201 -0.73 -25.91 -14.93
N THR A 202 0.58 -26.00 -15.16
CA THR A 202 1.53 -26.42 -14.14
C THR A 202 2.19 -25.19 -13.53
N VAL A 203 2.22 -25.13 -12.20
CA VAL A 203 2.84 -24.05 -11.43
C VAL A 203 3.92 -24.58 -10.49
N PRO A 204 4.96 -23.78 -10.16
CA PRO A 204 5.98 -24.19 -9.20
C PRO A 204 5.40 -24.47 -7.81
N GLN A 205 5.91 -25.51 -7.15
CA GLN A 205 5.60 -25.84 -5.77
C GLN A 205 6.36 -24.92 -4.80
N SER A 206 5.96 -23.65 -4.72
CA SER A 206 6.51 -22.66 -3.79
C SER A 206 5.73 -22.63 -2.47
N ARG A 207 6.32 -22.03 -1.43
CA ARG A 207 5.64 -21.80 -0.14
C ARG A 207 4.42 -20.89 -0.26
N PHE A 208 3.55 -20.96 0.73
CA PHE A 208 2.37 -20.11 0.87
C PHE A 208 2.67 -18.85 1.68
N PRO A 209 1.91 -17.76 1.49
CA PRO A 209 1.98 -16.58 2.36
C PRO A 209 1.74 -16.91 3.84
N ALA A 210 0.90 -17.91 4.14
CA ALA A 210 0.65 -18.37 5.50
C ALA A 210 1.88 -19.04 6.17
N ASP A 211 2.89 -19.47 5.40
CA ASP A 211 4.12 -20.10 5.92
C ASP A 211 5.19 -19.07 6.34
N VAL A 212 4.93 -17.77 6.13
CA VAL A 212 5.86 -16.70 6.42
C VAL A 212 6.14 -16.62 7.93
N ASP A 213 7.41 -16.56 8.31
CA ASP A 213 7.86 -16.30 9.67
C ASP A 213 8.81 -15.09 9.67
N LEU A 214 8.32 -13.99 10.23
CA LEU A 214 9.04 -12.73 10.36
C LEU A 214 9.54 -12.47 11.78
N SER A 215 9.68 -13.50 12.61
CA SER A 215 10.19 -13.38 13.99
C SER A 215 11.57 -12.71 14.04
N ASP A 216 12.40 -12.89 13.01
CA ASP A 216 13.72 -12.26 12.88
C ASP A 216 13.70 -10.81 12.37
N PHE A 217 12.54 -10.30 11.93
CA PHE A 217 12.40 -9.02 11.22
C PHE A 217 11.60 -7.99 12.03
N MET A 218 12.00 -6.73 11.87
CA MET A 218 11.29 -5.56 12.40
C MET A 218 11.26 -4.45 11.35
N PHE A 219 10.10 -3.87 11.11
CA PHE A 219 9.85 -2.88 10.07
C PHE A 219 9.59 -1.52 10.71
N ALA A 220 9.98 -0.45 10.04
CA ALA A 220 9.63 0.91 10.42
C ALA A 220 9.16 1.71 9.21
N ILE A 221 8.03 2.37 9.36
CA ILE A 221 7.38 3.18 8.32
C ILE A 221 7.08 4.56 8.89
N SER A 222 7.43 5.60 8.13
CA SER A 222 7.04 6.97 8.41
C SER A 222 6.05 7.44 7.34
N THR A 223 4.81 7.75 7.71
CA THR A 223 3.80 8.25 6.76
C THR A 223 2.87 9.28 7.40
N THR A 224 1.74 9.58 6.77
CA THR A 224 0.69 10.49 7.25
C THR A 224 -0.60 9.70 7.46
N PHE A 225 -1.45 10.14 8.40
CA PHE A 225 -2.77 9.54 8.58
C PHE A 225 -3.60 9.53 7.28
N LYS A 226 -3.52 10.61 6.49
CA LYS A 226 -4.25 10.73 5.21
C LYS A 226 -3.92 9.61 4.22
N ARG A 227 -2.66 9.16 4.15
CA ARG A 227 -2.26 8.06 3.25
C ARG A 227 -2.77 6.69 3.73
N LEU A 228 -3.15 6.61 5.01
CA LEU A 228 -3.79 5.44 5.62
C LEU A 228 -5.31 5.58 5.74
N ALA A 229 -5.92 6.63 5.19
CA ALA A 229 -7.38 6.81 5.28
C ALA A 229 -8.15 5.70 4.54
N SER A 230 -7.58 5.16 3.47
CA SER A 230 -8.13 3.97 2.80
C SER A 230 -7.77 2.71 3.60
N PRO A 231 -8.73 1.79 3.83
CA PRO A 231 -8.43 0.51 4.49
C PRO A 231 -7.47 -0.37 3.68
N ARG A 232 -7.34 -0.10 2.38
CA ARG A 232 -6.56 -0.91 1.44
C ARG A 232 -5.08 -1.00 1.81
N THR A 233 -4.46 0.06 2.32
CA THR A 233 -3.03 0.02 2.69
C THR A 233 -2.77 -0.97 3.83
N ILE A 234 -3.64 -1.02 4.83
CA ILE A 234 -3.51 -1.98 5.94
C ILE A 234 -3.80 -3.41 5.46
N GLN A 235 -4.76 -3.59 4.55
CA GLN A 235 -5.03 -4.89 3.92
C GLN A 235 -3.85 -5.38 3.06
N GLU A 236 -3.16 -4.46 2.38
CA GLU A 236 -1.94 -4.76 1.63
C GLU A 236 -0.79 -5.18 2.54
N TRP A 237 -0.63 -4.51 3.69
CA TRP A 237 0.36 -4.92 4.69
C TRP A 237 0.03 -6.25 5.35
N SER A 238 -1.26 -6.53 5.59
CA SER A 238 -1.64 -7.79 6.24
C SER A 238 -1.27 -9.01 5.40
N PHE A 239 -1.19 -8.89 4.08
CA PHE A 239 -0.71 -9.96 3.20
C PHE A 239 0.68 -10.49 3.59
N TRP A 240 1.58 -9.62 4.06
CA TRP A 240 2.97 -10.00 4.37
C TRP A 240 3.38 -9.83 5.84
N LEU A 241 2.59 -9.12 6.66
CA LEU A 241 2.81 -8.96 8.12
C LEU A 241 1.93 -9.86 9.00
N THR A 242 1.19 -10.80 8.42
CA THR A 242 0.30 -11.70 9.17
C THR A 242 0.42 -13.14 8.68
N ASP A 243 -0.16 -14.07 9.42
CA ASP A 243 -0.28 -15.49 9.05
C ASP A 243 -1.45 -15.75 8.07
N GLY A 244 -2.09 -14.69 7.56
CA GLY A 244 -3.30 -14.76 6.72
C GLY A 244 -4.58 -15.05 7.49
N ASN A 245 -4.52 -15.42 8.77
CA ASN A 245 -5.66 -15.83 9.60
C ASN A 245 -5.92 -14.84 10.76
N GLY A 246 -5.59 -13.56 10.53
CA GLY A 246 -5.82 -12.49 11.50
C GLY A 246 -4.85 -12.47 12.69
N ARG A 247 -3.70 -13.16 12.60
CA ARG A 247 -2.67 -13.15 13.65
C ARG A 247 -1.31 -12.72 13.08
N SER A 248 -0.44 -12.25 13.97
CA SER A 248 0.92 -11.88 13.58
C SER A 248 1.71 -13.12 13.13
N ASN A 249 2.57 -12.94 12.13
CA ASN A 249 3.55 -13.93 11.69
C ASN A 249 4.94 -13.74 12.37
N GLY A 250 4.98 -13.01 13.50
CA GLY A 250 6.20 -12.71 14.25
C GLY A 250 6.89 -11.40 13.84
N GLY A 251 6.50 -10.82 12.70
CA GLY A 251 6.98 -9.50 12.26
C GLY A 251 6.43 -8.39 13.15
N LYS A 252 7.26 -7.40 13.48
CA LYS A 252 6.86 -6.21 14.25
C LYS A 252 6.99 -4.94 13.42
N LEU A 253 5.96 -4.09 13.42
CA LEU A 253 5.92 -2.82 12.70
C LEU A 253 5.95 -1.63 13.68
N LEU A 254 6.92 -0.72 13.52
CA LEU A 254 6.90 0.60 14.15
C LEU A 254 6.37 1.62 13.15
N LEU A 255 5.17 2.15 13.38
CA LEU A 255 4.52 3.10 12.51
C LEU A 255 4.55 4.50 13.13
N ARG A 256 5.21 5.44 12.46
CA ARG A 256 5.26 6.84 12.86
C ARG A 256 4.43 7.71 11.91
N LEU A 257 3.43 8.40 12.46
CA LEU A 257 2.54 9.27 11.70
C LEU A 257 2.92 10.75 11.88
N LEU A 258 3.07 11.46 10.77
CA LEU A 258 3.24 12.90 10.78
C LEU A 258 1.90 13.62 11.00
N ASP A 259 1.91 14.60 11.90
CA ASP A 259 0.78 15.51 12.19
C ASP A 259 -0.53 14.78 12.57
N ALA A 260 -0.42 13.58 13.16
CA ALA A 260 -1.58 12.78 13.59
C ALA A 260 -2.02 13.17 15.01
N SER A 261 -3.32 13.36 15.20
CA SER A 261 -3.92 13.57 16.52
C SER A 261 -4.08 12.25 17.29
N GLU A 262 -4.29 12.29 18.61
CA GLU A 262 -4.51 11.06 19.39
C GLU A 262 -5.67 10.19 18.85
N PRO A 263 -6.82 10.74 18.43
CA PRO A 263 -7.86 9.96 17.75
C PRO A 263 -7.36 9.29 16.47
N ASP A 264 -6.51 9.95 15.68
CA ASP A 264 -5.95 9.38 14.45
C ASP A 264 -5.01 8.21 14.77
N LEU A 265 -4.19 8.34 15.83
CA LEU A 265 -3.31 7.27 16.30
C LEU A 265 -4.13 6.06 16.77
N LEU A 266 -5.20 6.29 17.55
CA LEU A 266 -6.06 5.23 18.06
C LEU A 266 -6.79 4.50 16.93
N ASP A 267 -7.33 5.24 15.97
CA ASP A 267 -8.01 4.67 14.80
C ASP A 267 -7.05 3.80 13.96
N VAL A 268 -5.83 4.26 13.69
CA VAL A 268 -4.83 3.46 12.96
C VAL A 268 -4.40 2.24 13.77
N ALA A 269 -4.14 2.39 15.07
CA ALA A 269 -3.76 1.29 15.95
C ALA A 269 -4.84 0.21 16.02
N GLN A 270 -6.12 0.61 16.11
CA GLN A 270 -7.24 -0.33 16.10
C GLN A 270 -7.33 -1.07 14.76
N ARG A 271 -7.23 -0.37 13.63
CA ARG A 271 -7.29 -1.01 12.30
C ARG A 271 -6.15 -1.99 12.05
N LEU A 272 -4.94 -1.71 12.55
CA LEU A 272 -3.80 -2.64 12.53
C LEU A 272 -4.04 -3.84 13.46
N ALA A 273 -4.58 -3.59 14.65
CA ALA A 273 -4.93 -4.63 15.61
C ALA A 273 -5.96 -5.61 15.01
N ASP A 274 -7.03 -5.10 14.41
CA ASP A 274 -8.08 -5.87 13.74
C ASP A 274 -7.53 -6.68 12.56
N ALA A 275 -6.53 -6.15 11.85
CA ALA A 275 -5.90 -6.82 10.72
C ALA A 275 -4.92 -7.94 11.13
N GLY A 276 -4.62 -8.13 12.42
CA GLY A 276 -3.65 -9.15 12.87
C GLY A 276 -2.18 -8.70 12.90
N ILE A 277 -1.88 -7.47 12.49
CA ILE A 277 -0.52 -6.93 12.44
C ILE A 277 -0.01 -6.59 13.86
N ASP A 278 1.17 -7.07 14.26
CA ASP A 278 1.83 -6.62 15.49
C ASP A 278 2.55 -5.29 15.25
N ALA A 279 2.01 -4.21 15.82
CA ALA A 279 2.50 -2.87 15.59
C ALA A 279 2.50 -1.97 16.83
N GLU A 280 3.33 -0.93 16.77
CA GLU A 280 3.26 0.23 17.65
C GLU A 280 3.06 1.50 16.83
N VAL A 281 2.04 2.28 17.16
CA VAL A 281 1.65 3.49 16.45
C VAL A 281 1.90 4.69 17.32
N SER A 282 2.57 5.70 16.75
CA SER A 282 2.92 6.93 17.47
C SER A 282 3.15 8.07 16.48
N ALA A 283 3.21 9.31 16.98
CA ALA A 283 3.40 10.49 16.14
C ALA A 283 4.88 10.90 16.01
N TRP A 284 5.18 11.66 14.97
CA TRP A 284 6.37 12.52 14.92
C TRP A 284 6.05 13.89 15.54
N ASP A 285 7.03 14.52 16.20
CA ASP A 285 6.94 15.92 16.57
C ASP A 285 7.32 16.80 15.37
N SER A 286 6.32 17.28 14.63
CA SER A 286 6.55 18.09 13.44
C SER A 286 7.24 19.45 13.70
N ARG A 287 7.36 19.87 14.97
CA ARG A 287 8.15 21.06 15.36
C ARG A 287 9.65 20.79 15.33
N ILE A 288 10.05 19.54 15.60
CA ILE A 288 11.44 19.10 15.70
C ILE A 288 11.86 18.37 14.41
N GLU A 289 10.97 17.55 13.87
CA GLU A 289 11.26 16.55 12.84
C GLU A 289 10.58 16.94 11.51
N LYS A 290 10.71 18.21 11.16
CA LYS A 290 10.02 18.82 10.01
C LYS A 290 10.48 18.25 8.66
N GLU A 291 11.77 17.91 8.54
CA GLU A 291 12.34 17.41 7.29
C GLU A 291 12.09 15.91 7.13
N MET A 292 11.55 15.50 5.97
CA MET A 292 11.29 14.08 5.67
C MET A 292 12.56 13.24 5.81
N ALA A 293 13.69 13.75 5.30
CA ALA A 293 14.97 13.04 5.40
C ALA A 293 15.40 12.73 6.84
N VAL A 294 15.11 13.65 7.77
CA VAL A 294 15.43 13.45 9.20
C VAL A 294 14.49 12.42 9.81
N ARG A 295 13.19 12.47 9.51
CA ARG A 295 12.23 11.45 9.97
C ARG A 295 12.62 10.06 9.50
N TYR A 296 13.01 9.91 8.24
CA TYR A 296 13.46 8.64 7.69
C TYR A 296 14.69 8.10 8.41
N LEU A 297 15.72 8.95 8.64
CA LEU A 297 16.90 8.53 9.39
C LEU A 297 16.58 8.19 10.86
N ASN A 298 15.66 8.93 11.50
CA ASN A 298 15.20 8.70 12.87
C ASN A 298 14.51 7.33 13.06
N LEU A 299 14.06 6.65 12.00
CA LEU A 299 13.51 5.30 12.10
C LEU A 299 14.55 4.29 12.60
N VAL A 300 15.84 4.49 12.32
CA VAL A 300 16.90 3.57 12.77
C VAL A 300 17.10 3.57 14.29
N PRO A 301 17.32 4.70 14.98
CA PRO A 301 17.39 4.71 16.43
C PRO A 301 16.06 4.30 17.08
N LEU A 302 14.91 4.58 16.47
CA LEU A 302 13.60 4.10 16.93
C LEU A 302 13.53 2.57 16.97
N LEU A 303 14.00 1.92 15.91
CA LEU A 303 14.06 0.45 15.84
C LEU A 303 15.01 -0.15 16.87
N ILE A 304 16.17 0.47 17.09
CA ILE A 304 17.20 -0.02 18.02
C ILE A 304 16.81 0.19 19.49
N SER A 305 16.12 1.29 19.81
CA SER A 305 15.71 1.58 21.20
C SER A 305 14.53 0.73 21.68
N HIS A 306 13.79 0.13 20.75
CA HIS A 306 12.64 -0.71 21.08
C HIS A 306 13.06 -1.99 21.82
N GLU A 307 12.25 -2.42 22.80
CA GLU A 307 12.56 -3.55 23.71
C GLU A 307 12.76 -4.89 22.99
N SER A 308 11.97 -5.17 21.94
CA SER A 308 12.09 -6.41 21.17
C SER A 308 13.31 -6.45 20.24
N SER A 309 14.05 -5.34 20.08
CA SER A 309 15.17 -5.25 19.14
C SER A 309 16.28 -6.27 19.42
N TYR A 310 16.41 -6.77 20.65
CA TYR A 310 17.39 -7.80 21.02
C TYR A 310 17.12 -9.16 20.38
N ALA A 311 15.85 -9.48 20.08
CA ALA A 311 15.46 -10.72 19.44
C ALA A 311 15.43 -10.64 17.89
N LYS A 312 15.67 -9.45 17.32
CA LYS A 312 15.57 -9.19 15.89
C LYS A 312 16.95 -9.20 15.22
N LYS A 313 17.01 -9.80 14.03
CA LYS A 313 18.23 -9.88 13.20
C LYS A 313 18.26 -8.79 12.14
N TRP A 314 17.10 -8.49 11.56
CA TRP A 314 16.94 -7.60 10.42
C TRP A 314 15.97 -6.46 10.72
N PHE A 315 16.40 -5.25 10.37
CA PHE A 315 15.71 -3.99 10.58
C PHE A 315 15.42 -3.37 9.23
N VAL A 316 14.15 -3.18 8.91
CA VAL A 316 13.70 -2.81 7.57
C VAL A 316 13.07 -1.43 7.60
N LEU A 317 13.56 -0.53 6.75
CA LEU A 317 12.88 0.72 6.45
C LEU A 317 12.18 0.57 5.10
N CYS A 318 10.91 0.93 5.03
CA CYS A 318 10.15 0.91 3.79
C CYS A 318 9.05 1.97 3.80
N ASP A 319 8.44 2.18 2.65
CA ASP A 319 7.34 3.11 2.48
C ASP A 319 5.99 2.39 2.65
N ASP A 320 4.92 3.16 2.83
CA ASP A 320 3.55 2.69 2.95
C ASP A 320 2.90 2.25 1.62
N ASP A 321 3.58 2.47 0.52
CA ASP A 321 3.31 1.87 -0.80
C ASP A 321 4.41 0.91 -1.26
N THR A 322 5.21 0.38 -0.31
CA THR A 322 5.98 -0.85 -0.52
C THR A 322 5.08 -2.07 -0.30
N PHE A 323 5.12 -3.04 -1.23
CA PHE A 323 4.42 -4.31 -1.09
C PHE A 323 5.36 -5.48 -1.33
N PHE A 324 5.49 -6.38 -0.35
CA PHE A 324 6.28 -7.61 -0.50
C PHE A 324 5.41 -8.73 -1.08
N THR A 325 5.68 -9.08 -2.33
CA THR A 325 4.92 -10.08 -3.10
C THR A 325 5.33 -11.52 -2.80
N ALA A 326 6.56 -11.74 -2.33
CA ALA A 326 7.10 -13.07 -2.03
C ALA A 326 8.00 -13.05 -0.77
N MET A 327 7.39 -12.96 0.40
CA MET A 327 8.13 -12.77 1.66
C MET A 327 8.95 -14.01 2.05
N ASN A 328 8.51 -15.23 1.72
CA ASN A 328 9.35 -16.41 1.94
C ASN A 328 10.65 -16.34 1.14
N LYS A 329 10.64 -15.77 -0.07
CA LYS A 329 11.85 -15.57 -0.89
C LYS A 329 12.76 -14.49 -0.30
N VAL A 330 12.20 -13.41 0.25
CA VAL A 330 12.97 -12.40 1.02
C VAL A 330 13.66 -13.06 2.20
N ILE A 331 12.95 -13.83 3.02
CA ILE A 331 13.52 -14.55 4.17
C ILE A 331 14.63 -15.50 3.71
N ALA A 332 14.38 -16.31 2.66
CA ALA A 332 15.36 -17.23 2.10
C ALA A 332 16.62 -16.51 1.59
N ARG A 333 16.46 -15.32 0.99
CA ARG A 333 17.57 -14.46 0.58
C ARG A 333 18.43 -14.04 1.78
N PHE A 334 17.79 -13.62 2.88
CA PHE A 334 18.47 -13.14 4.08
C PHE A 334 19.14 -14.23 4.92
N LYS A 335 18.70 -15.49 4.80
CA LYS A 335 19.38 -16.66 5.40
C LYS A 335 20.82 -16.86 4.90
N ARG A 336 21.18 -16.30 3.74
CA ARG A 336 22.52 -16.41 3.16
C ARG A 336 23.52 -15.40 3.74
N TYR A 337 23.06 -14.45 4.55
CA TYR A 337 23.88 -13.40 5.11
C TYR A 337 24.12 -13.61 6.61
N ASP A 338 25.35 -13.34 7.04
CA ASP A 338 25.72 -13.36 8.45
C ASP A 338 25.21 -12.09 9.15
N HIS A 339 24.01 -12.17 9.72
CA HIS A 339 23.35 -11.09 10.46
C HIS A 339 24.14 -10.56 11.68
N THR A 340 25.18 -11.27 12.13
CA THR A 340 26.05 -10.82 13.23
C THR A 340 27.09 -9.80 12.80
N LYS A 341 27.22 -9.57 11.49
CA LYS A 341 28.09 -8.55 10.89
C LYS A 341 27.28 -7.33 10.44
N PRO A 342 27.89 -6.13 10.39
CA PRO A 342 27.25 -4.96 9.81
C PRO A 342 26.94 -5.18 8.32
N ILE A 343 25.66 -5.16 7.98
CA ILE A 343 25.14 -5.29 6.62
C ILE A 343 24.14 -4.17 6.34
N TYR A 344 24.31 -3.54 5.18
CA TYR A 344 23.40 -2.60 4.54
C TYR A 344 23.00 -3.16 3.19
N ALA A 345 21.74 -3.56 3.03
CA ALA A 345 21.22 -4.21 1.83
C ALA A 345 19.95 -3.53 1.32
N GLY A 346 19.72 -3.62 0.01
CA GLY A 346 18.59 -3.02 -0.69
C GLY A 346 18.85 -3.01 -2.19
N THR A 347 18.10 -2.22 -2.94
CA THR A 347 18.26 -2.13 -4.40
C THR A 347 18.49 -0.69 -4.87
N LEU A 348 19.08 -0.55 -6.05
CA LEU A 348 19.06 0.71 -6.79
C LEU A 348 17.69 0.88 -7.47
N SER A 349 17.31 2.12 -7.80
CA SER A 349 16.24 2.34 -8.78
C SER A 349 16.62 1.74 -10.13
N GLU A 350 15.64 1.20 -10.84
CA GLU A 350 15.81 0.68 -12.19
C GLU A 350 16.02 1.81 -13.21
N ASP A 351 15.61 3.03 -12.87
CA ASP A 351 15.86 4.24 -13.65
C ASP A 351 17.28 4.78 -13.37
N MET A 352 18.16 4.67 -14.37
CA MET A 352 19.51 5.23 -14.29
C MET A 352 19.53 6.77 -14.15
N ALA A 353 18.47 7.49 -14.56
CA ALA A 353 18.34 8.92 -14.29
C ALA A 353 18.07 9.18 -12.79
N ALA A 354 17.24 8.37 -12.13
CA ALA A 354 17.06 8.41 -10.69
C ALA A 354 18.37 8.08 -9.95
N VAL A 355 19.08 7.02 -10.36
CA VAL A 355 20.40 6.68 -9.80
C VAL A 355 21.41 7.81 -10.00
N LYS A 356 21.43 8.46 -11.17
CA LYS A 356 22.29 9.63 -11.41
C LYS A 356 21.94 10.81 -10.51
N THR A 357 20.65 11.04 -10.24
CA THR A 357 20.16 12.17 -9.45
C THR A 357 20.39 11.99 -7.95
N HIS A 358 20.13 10.79 -7.43
CA HIS A 358 20.15 10.49 -6.00
C HIS A 358 21.44 9.77 -5.56
N GLY A 359 22.21 9.25 -6.52
CA GLY A 359 23.43 8.47 -6.31
C GLY A 359 23.13 7.02 -5.94
N SER A 360 24.15 6.17 -5.94
CA SER A 360 24.04 4.74 -5.62
C SER A 360 23.72 4.53 -4.14
N GLN A 361 22.48 4.17 -3.83
CA GLN A 361 21.96 3.93 -2.49
C GLN A 361 20.89 2.83 -2.52
N ALA A 362 20.59 2.21 -1.38
CA ALA A 362 19.33 1.50 -1.26
C ALA A 362 18.19 2.53 -1.34
N PHE A 363 17.29 2.38 -2.31
CA PHE A 363 16.09 3.20 -2.43
C PHE A 363 15.03 2.70 -1.45
N GLY A 364 14.51 3.62 -0.64
CA GLY A 364 13.66 3.34 0.53
C GLY A 364 12.42 2.52 0.20
N GLY A 365 11.77 2.88 -0.89
CA GLY A 365 10.54 2.29 -1.34
C GLY A 365 10.62 0.82 -1.74
N ALA A 366 11.76 0.35 -2.23
CA ALA A 366 12.00 -1.06 -2.49
C ALA A 366 12.28 -1.87 -1.21
N GLY A 367 12.59 -1.18 -0.10
CA GLY A 367 13.00 -1.73 1.18
C GLY A 367 14.51 -1.62 1.43
N VAL A 368 14.87 -1.04 2.58
CA VAL A 368 16.25 -0.98 3.10
C VAL A 368 16.38 -1.94 4.26
N PHE A 369 17.32 -2.87 4.18
CA PHE A 369 17.54 -3.90 5.19
C PHE A 369 18.88 -3.66 5.89
N LEU A 370 18.82 -3.54 7.21
CA LEU A 370 19.97 -3.37 8.09
C LEU A 370 20.06 -4.57 9.01
N SER A 371 21.23 -5.19 9.10
CA SER A 371 21.53 -6.09 10.22
C SER A 371 21.49 -5.32 11.55
N ARG A 372 21.24 -6.00 12.67
CA ARG A 372 21.31 -5.37 14.00
C ARG A 372 22.62 -4.59 14.27
N PRO A 373 23.82 -5.12 14.00
CA PRO A 373 25.07 -4.38 14.22
C PRO A 373 25.15 -3.09 13.39
N MET A 374 24.70 -3.12 12.13
CA MET A 374 24.68 -1.94 11.27
C MET A 374 23.74 -0.85 11.83
N ALA A 375 22.53 -1.23 12.22
CA ALA A 375 21.56 -0.31 12.82
C ALA A 375 22.08 0.29 14.14
N ARG A 376 22.81 -0.48 14.97
CA ARG A 376 23.48 0.03 16.18
C ARG A 376 24.55 1.07 15.88
N ILE A 377 25.37 0.85 14.85
CA ILE A 377 26.39 1.82 14.44
C ILE A 377 25.72 3.13 14.04
N ILE A 378 24.73 3.07 13.14
CA ILE A 378 23.98 4.26 12.68
C ILE A 378 23.36 4.99 13.87
N SER A 379 22.72 4.26 14.80
CA SER A 379 22.12 4.84 16.00
C SER A 379 23.16 5.53 16.90
N SER A 380 24.39 5.00 17.01
CA SER A 380 25.46 5.60 17.83
C SER A 380 26.04 6.89 17.24
N VAL A 381 26.02 7.05 15.91
CA VAL A 381 26.53 8.24 15.21
C VAL A 381 25.42 9.18 14.71
N HIS A 382 24.16 8.88 15.06
CA HIS A 382 22.95 9.49 14.52
C HIS A 382 22.99 11.03 14.48
N GLU A 383 23.41 11.67 15.58
CA GLU A 383 23.45 13.14 15.68
C GLU A 383 24.40 13.78 14.66
N SER A 384 25.53 13.14 14.36
CA SER A 384 26.48 13.62 13.36
C SER A 384 25.95 13.51 11.93
N CYS A 385 25.02 12.57 11.71
CA CYS A 385 24.46 12.28 10.39
C CYS A 385 23.32 13.22 9.97
N ARG A 386 22.71 13.95 10.91
CA ARG A 386 21.57 14.85 10.66
C ARG A 386 21.87 16.34 10.81
N THR A 387 23.14 16.73 10.71
CA THR A 387 23.50 18.15 10.75
C THR A 387 22.87 18.93 9.59
N ARG A 388 22.69 20.25 9.76
CA ARG A 388 22.18 21.13 8.68
C ARG A 388 22.96 20.99 7.38
N ALA A 389 24.28 20.79 7.47
CA ALA A 389 25.14 20.56 6.31
C ALA A 389 24.80 19.25 5.60
N LYS A 390 24.63 18.14 6.34
CA LYS A 390 24.25 16.84 5.79
C LYS A 390 22.85 16.85 5.17
N ILE A 391 21.89 17.49 5.83
CA ILE A 391 20.53 17.69 5.27
C ILE A 391 20.60 18.47 3.96
N LYS A 392 21.35 19.59 3.91
CA LYS A 392 21.54 20.37 2.69
C LYS A 392 22.21 19.54 1.58
N GLN A 393 23.22 18.75 1.91
CA GLN A 393 23.92 17.87 0.97
C GLN A 393 23.00 16.76 0.42
N SER A 394 22.05 16.29 1.21
CA SER A 394 21.05 15.29 0.78
C SER A 394 19.96 15.84 -0.14
N ASN A 395 19.96 17.15 -0.43
CA ASN A 395 18.98 17.78 -1.30
C ASN A 395 19.42 17.69 -2.77
N THR A 396 18.59 17.03 -3.58
CA THR A 396 18.87 16.75 -5.01
C THR A 396 18.09 17.67 -5.96
N GLY A 397 17.43 18.69 -5.43
CA GLY A 397 16.41 19.47 -6.16
C GLY A 397 14.98 18.96 -5.92
N TRP A 398 14.83 17.72 -5.43
CA TRP A 398 13.56 17.13 -4.97
C TRP A 398 13.32 17.32 -3.47
N GLY A 399 14.08 18.23 -2.83
CA GLY A 399 14.17 18.35 -1.38
C GLY A 399 15.20 17.40 -0.77
N PRO A 400 15.49 17.53 0.54
CA PRO A 400 16.33 16.59 1.28
C PRO A 400 15.79 15.17 1.23
N GLN A 401 16.63 14.19 0.88
CA GLN A 401 16.24 12.78 0.74
C GLN A 401 16.75 11.93 1.90
N GLY A 402 15.87 11.11 2.50
CA GLY A 402 16.19 10.25 3.65
C GLY A 402 17.20 9.15 3.32
N ASP A 403 17.00 8.47 2.20
CA ASP A 403 17.91 7.41 1.72
C ASP A 403 19.34 7.91 1.52
N ILE A 404 19.48 9.15 1.00
CA ILE A 404 20.79 9.78 0.79
C ILE A 404 21.45 10.05 2.13
N LEU A 405 20.68 10.56 3.09
CA LEU A 405 21.16 10.84 4.44
C LEU A 405 21.61 9.55 5.15
N LEU A 406 20.84 8.46 4.99
CA LEU A 406 21.17 7.14 5.51
C LEU A 406 22.46 6.60 4.88
N ARG A 407 22.57 6.60 3.54
CA ARG A 407 23.81 6.18 2.85
C ARG A 407 25.02 6.97 3.32
N MET A 408 24.92 8.30 3.36
CA MET A 408 26.01 9.17 3.80
C MET A 408 26.42 8.83 5.23
N CYS A 409 25.45 8.64 6.13
CA CYS A 409 25.73 8.23 7.51
C CYS A 409 26.55 6.93 7.57
N ILE A 410 26.17 5.92 6.78
CA ILE A 410 26.86 4.63 6.74
C ILE A 410 28.27 4.79 6.15
N TYR A 411 28.40 5.50 5.02
CA TYR A 411 29.65 5.55 4.26
C TYR A 411 30.71 6.45 4.90
N ASP A 412 30.27 7.50 5.59
CA ASP A 412 31.18 8.42 6.30
C ASP A 412 31.73 7.82 7.59
N ASN A 413 31.06 6.82 8.16
CA ASN A 413 31.40 6.26 9.48
C ASN A 413 31.83 4.78 9.44
N THR A 414 31.76 4.12 8.27
CA THR A 414 32.09 2.69 8.12
C THR A 414 32.64 2.36 6.73
N ASP A 415 33.28 1.21 6.60
CA ASP A 415 33.68 0.62 5.30
C ASP A 415 32.55 -0.17 4.63
N ILE A 416 31.36 -0.25 5.23
CA ILE A 416 30.22 -1.01 4.70
C ILE A 416 29.63 -0.28 3.50
N ARG A 417 29.36 -1.04 2.43
CA ARG A 417 28.73 -0.56 1.19
C ARG A 417 27.47 -1.34 0.89
N LEU A 418 26.62 -0.75 0.03
CA LEU A 418 25.35 -1.35 -0.36
C LEU A 418 25.54 -2.77 -0.92
N THR A 419 24.87 -3.73 -0.30
CA THR A 419 24.63 -5.06 -0.85
C THR A 419 23.41 -4.98 -1.77
N HIS A 420 23.64 -5.03 -3.08
CA HIS A 420 22.61 -4.85 -4.09
C HIS A 420 21.75 -6.12 -4.28
N LEU A 421 20.44 -6.00 -4.08
CA LEU A 421 19.44 -7.07 -4.19
C LEU A 421 18.51 -6.80 -5.38
N ARG A 422 18.79 -7.41 -6.53
CA ARG A 422 18.07 -7.18 -7.80
C ARG A 422 16.60 -7.66 -7.84
N ASP A 423 16.17 -8.38 -6.82
CA ASP A 423 14.80 -8.92 -6.73
C ASP A 423 13.85 -7.99 -5.97
N LEU A 424 14.39 -6.93 -5.36
CA LEU A 424 13.60 -5.84 -4.79
C LEU A 424 13.44 -4.76 -5.87
N TRP A 425 12.27 -4.15 -5.92
CA TRP A 425 11.94 -3.21 -7.01
C TRP A 425 11.44 -1.88 -6.49
N GLN A 426 12.10 -0.81 -6.91
CA GLN A 426 11.73 0.57 -6.59
C GLN A 426 10.65 1.06 -7.55
N LEU A 427 10.71 0.63 -8.82
CA LEU A 427 9.76 0.95 -9.88
C LEU A 427 9.50 2.46 -10.01
N ASP A 428 10.57 3.25 -10.16
CA ASP A 428 10.46 4.66 -10.57
C ASP A 428 10.09 4.78 -12.06
N ILE A 429 9.03 4.07 -12.46
CA ILE A 429 8.46 4.03 -13.81
C ILE A 429 7.23 4.95 -13.88
N SER A 430 7.09 5.67 -14.98
CA SER A 430 5.95 6.53 -15.26
C SER A 430 5.17 6.01 -16.47
N GLY A 431 3.84 6.23 -16.46
CA GLY A 431 2.95 5.83 -17.54
C GLY A 431 2.39 4.43 -17.36
N ASP A 432 2.37 3.64 -18.45
CA ASP A 432 1.76 2.32 -18.45
C ASP A 432 2.77 1.26 -17.98
N ALA A 433 2.54 0.69 -16.80
CA ALA A 433 3.41 -0.33 -16.20
C ALA A 433 3.26 -1.74 -16.79
N SER A 434 2.44 -1.95 -17.82
CA SER A 434 2.15 -3.28 -18.38
C SER A 434 3.41 -4.02 -18.80
N GLY A 435 4.38 -3.35 -19.39
CA GLY A 435 5.66 -3.94 -19.76
C GLY A 435 6.38 -4.64 -18.61
N PHE A 436 6.32 -4.07 -17.39
CA PHE A 436 6.91 -4.68 -16.19
C PHE A 436 6.08 -5.86 -15.72
N TYR A 437 4.77 -5.68 -15.51
CA TYR A 437 3.93 -6.73 -14.92
C TYR A 437 3.58 -7.88 -15.89
N GLU A 438 3.76 -7.68 -17.20
CA GLU A 438 3.61 -8.69 -18.26
C GLU A 438 4.96 -9.26 -18.75
N SER A 439 6.06 -8.97 -18.04
CA SER A 439 7.40 -9.47 -18.38
C SER A 439 7.66 -10.91 -17.92
N GLY A 440 6.86 -11.42 -16.99
CA GLY A 440 7.11 -12.71 -16.35
C GLY A 440 8.17 -12.67 -15.25
N LEU A 441 8.68 -11.49 -14.87
CA LEU A 441 9.54 -11.31 -13.71
C LEU A 441 8.83 -11.73 -12.40
N GLN A 442 9.59 -12.21 -11.42
CA GLN A 442 9.10 -12.45 -10.06
C GLN A 442 9.66 -11.38 -9.12
N PRO A 443 8.99 -10.23 -8.95
CA PRO A 443 9.41 -9.28 -7.93
C PRO A 443 9.23 -9.87 -6.53
N TYR A 444 10.14 -9.59 -5.59
CA TYR A 444 9.97 -9.88 -4.16
C TYR A 444 9.35 -8.70 -3.42
N SER A 445 9.62 -7.48 -3.89
CA SER A 445 8.88 -6.27 -3.53
C SER A 445 8.50 -5.52 -4.79
N VAL A 446 7.41 -4.76 -4.72
CA VAL A 446 7.02 -3.78 -5.73
C VAL A 446 6.72 -2.47 -5.05
N HIS A 447 6.98 -1.39 -5.77
CA HIS A 447 6.86 -0.05 -5.24
C HIS A 447 6.36 0.96 -6.27
N HIS A 448 6.02 2.13 -5.75
CA HIS A 448 5.39 3.31 -6.33
C HIS A 448 4.05 3.10 -7.07
N PHE A 449 3.33 2.02 -6.77
CA PHE A 449 2.07 1.64 -7.44
C PHE A 449 0.81 2.38 -6.98
N LYS A 450 0.91 3.40 -6.12
CA LYS A 450 -0.24 4.19 -5.60
C LYS A 450 -0.30 5.62 -6.10
N SER A 451 0.54 5.99 -7.07
CA SER A 451 0.78 7.39 -7.45
C SER A 451 0.62 7.63 -8.95
N PRO A 452 -0.59 7.44 -9.53
CA PRO A 452 -0.83 7.47 -10.98
C PRO A 452 -0.46 8.78 -11.69
N ARG A 453 -0.27 9.88 -10.96
CA ARG A 453 0.10 11.17 -11.56
C ARG A 453 1.59 11.24 -11.91
N LEU A 454 2.44 10.58 -11.13
CA LEU A 454 3.90 10.66 -11.26
C LEU A 454 4.52 9.31 -11.59
N TRP A 455 3.97 8.24 -11.05
CA TRP A 455 4.47 6.88 -11.19
C TRP A 455 3.45 6.05 -11.98
N HIS A 456 2.98 4.94 -11.41
CA HIS A 456 1.94 4.10 -11.98
C HIS A 456 0.89 3.70 -10.94
N SER A 457 -0.16 3.02 -11.42
CA SER A 457 -1.15 2.35 -10.58
C SER A 457 -1.07 0.85 -10.78
N ALA A 458 -1.05 0.10 -9.68
CA ALA A 458 -1.24 -1.35 -9.71
C ALA A 458 -2.04 -1.84 -8.49
N TYR A 459 -2.40 -3.12 -8.52
CA TYR A 459 -3.24 -3.75 -7.50
C TYR A 459 -2.55 -4.99 -6.92
N PRO A 460 -1.36 -4.87 -6.31
CA PRO A 460 -0.57 -6.04 -5.91
C PRO A 460 -1.32 -6.96 -4.94
N LEU A 461 -2.15 -6.42 -4.03
CA LEU A 461 -3.00 -7.27 -3.18
C LEU A 461 -3.96 -8.13 -4.00
N ASN A 462 -4.61 -7.57 -5.03
CA ASN A 462 -5.49 -8.35 -5.90
C ASN A 462 -4.68 -9.37 -6.70
N THR A 463 -3.50 -8.99 -7.19
CA THR A 463 -2.59 -9.88 -7.90
C THR A 463 -2.18 -11.08 -7.05
N THR A 464 -1.81 -10.86 -5.79
CA THR A 464 -1.21 -11.90 -4.95
C THR A 464 -2.20 -12.76 -4.19
N LYS A 465 -3.51 -12.48 -4.24
CA LYS A 465 -4.54 -13.37 -3.64
C LYS A 465 -4.44 -14.82 -4.14
N ILE A 466 -4.01 -15.02 -5.38
CA ILE A 466 -3.78 -16.35 -5.96
C ILE A 466 -2.66 -17.13 -5.22
N ALA A 467 -1.73 -16.44 -4.56
CA ALA A 467 -0.65 -17.08 -3.82
C ALA A 467 -1.15 -17.88 -2.60
N TYR A 468 -2.32 -17.57 -2.05
CA TYR A 468 -2.92 -18.36 -0.97
C TYR A 468 -3.36 -19.76 -1.41
N THR A 469 -3.60 -19.98 -2.71
CA THR A 469 -4.04 -21.29 -3.24
C THR A 469 -2.93 -22.04 -3.97
N CYS A 470 -2.06 -21.35 -4.71
CA CYS A 470 -1.03 -22.02 -5.52
C CYS A 470 0.42 -21.69 -5.14
N GLY A 471 0.65 -20.74 -4.23
CA GLY A 471 1.97 -20.38 -3.68
C GLY A 471 2.53 -19.05 -4.22
N GLU A 472 3.55 -18.51 -3.55
CA GLU A 472 4.19 -17.22 -3.87
C GLU A 472 4.83 -17.10 -5.27
N ASP A 473 5.02 -18.21 -6.00
CA ASP A 473 5.59 -18.19 -7.36
C ASP A 473 4.52 -17.98 -8.45
N CYS A 474 3.24 -18.15 -8.13
CA CYS A 474 2.14 -18.01 -9.08
C CYS A 474 1.86 -16.58 -9.58
N PRO A 475 1.86 -15.53 -8.72
CA PRO A 475 1.62 -14.18 -9.20
C PRO A 475 2.64 -13.79 -10.29
N TYR A 476 2.15 -13.07 -11.30
CA TYR A 476 2.94 -12.62 -12.47
C TYR A 476 3.51 -13.76 -13.35
N GLN A 477 3.22 -15.04 -13.08
CA GLN A 477 3.59 -16.11 -14.00
C GLN A 477 2.79 -15.98 -15.29
N ARG A 478 3.43 -16.23 -16.44
CA ARG A 478 2.80 -16.09 -17.76
C ARG A 478 2.46 -17.43 -18.38
N PHE A 479 1.28 -17.50 -18.99
CA PHE A 479 0.85 -18.65 -19.78
C PHE A 479 0.48 -18.19 -21.19
N VAL A 480 1.10 -18.79 -22.19
CA VAL A 480 0.89 -18.47 -23.61
C VAL A 480 0.03 -19.57 -24.22
N THR A 481 -1.08 -19.20 -24.85
CA THR A 481 -2.03 -20.16 -25.45
C THR A 481 -1.86 -20.24 -26.96
N THR A 482 -2.41 -21.30 -27.57
CA THR A 482 -2.28 -21.57 -29.01
C THR A 482 -3.00 -20.53 -29.89
N ASP A 483 -3.96 -19.80 -29.32
CA ASP A 483 -4.74 -18.73 -29.95
C ASP A 483 -4.19 -17.32 -29.64
N ASN A 484 -2.90 -17.22 -29.30
CA ASN A 484 -2.16 -15.98 -29.11
C ASN A 484 -2.68 -15.10 -27.95
N PHE A 485 -3.15 -15.72 -26.87
CA PHE A 485 -3.31 -15.03 -25.60
C PHE A 485 -2.09 -15.23 -24.70
N VAL A 486 -1.79 -14.22 -23.90
CA VAL A 486 -0.84 -14.29 -22.80
C VAL A 486 -1.58 -13.91 -21.52
N ILE A 487 -1.70 -14.87 -20.61
CA ILE A 487 -2.27 -14.68 -19.28
C ILE A 487 -1.10 -14.30 -18.36
N SER A 488 -1.01 -13.04 -17.95
CA SER A 488 -0.08 -12.59 -16.91
C SER A 488 -0.81 -12.66 -15.57
N ASN A 489 -0.63 -13.76 -14.85
CA ASN A 489 -1.48 -14.14 -13.71
C ASN A 489 -1.58 -13.03 -12.66
N GLY A 490 -2.80 -12.54 -12.44
CA GLY A 490 -3.09 -11.49 -11.49
C GLY A 490 -2.75 -10.08 -11.96
N TYR A 491 -2.45 -9.86 -13.25
CA TYR A 491 -2.26 -8.53 -13.82
C TYR A 491 -3.12 -8.29 -15.07
N SER A 492 -2.95 -9.11 -16.11
CA SER A 492 -3.68 -8.92 -17.37
C SER A 492 -3.86 -10.21 -18.16
N ILE A 493 -4.81 -10.17 -19.09
CA ILE A 493 -4.97 -11.15 -20.16
C ILE A 493 -4.85 -10.37 -21.46
N ALA A 494 -3.78 -10.60 -22.22
CA ALA A 494 -3.50 -9.89 -23.47
C ALA A 494 -3.72 -10.79 -24.67
N GLN A 495 -4.43 -10.31 -25.69
CA GLN A 495 -4.62 -10.96 -26.97
C GLN A 495 -3.77 -10.27 -28.04
N TYR A 496 -3.08 -11.08 -28.84
CA TYR A 496 -2.27 -10.64 -29.98
C TYR A 496 -2.90 -11.11 -31.29
N SER A 497 -3.79 -10.29 -31.86
CA SER A 497 -4.65 -10.68 -33.00
C SER A 497 -3.89 -11.09 -34.26
N ASN A 498 -2.67 -10.60 -34.43
CA ASN A 498 -1.83 -10.86 -35.60
C ASN A 498 -0.74 -11.89 -35.31
N GLY A 499 -0.86 -12.63 -34.19
CA GLY A 499 0.17 -13.53 -33.70
C GLY A 499 1.20 -12.84 -32.82
N ILE A 500 2.01 -13.66 -32.15
CA ILE A 500 3.16 -13.23 -31.35
C ILE A 500 4.40 -13.31 -32.25
N ASP A 501 4.78 -12.18 -32.85
CA ASP A 501 5.92 -12.01 -33.76
C ASP A 501 7.14 -11.32 -33.10
N PHE A 502 7.18 -11.32 -31.77
CA PHE A 502 8.18 -10.63 -30.96
C PHE A 502 8.70 -11.54 -29.83
N ASP A 503 9.85 -11.16 -29.27
CA ASP A 503 10.47 -11.86 -28.15
C ASP A 503 9.68 -11.61 -26.85
N LEU A 504 9.17 -12.69 -26.25
CA LEU A 504 8.44 -12.66 -24.98
C LEU A 504 9.34 -12.43 -23.77
N GLU A 505 10.64 -12.68 -23.87
CA GLU A 505 11.61 -12.43 -22.80
C GLU A 505 11.95 -10.94 -22.69
N GLN A 506 11.73 -10.16 -23.75
CA GLN A 506 11.95 -8.72 -23.72
C GLN A 506 10.79 -7.97 -23.08
N VAL A 507 11.13 -7.10 -22.12
CA VAL A 507 10.20 -6.14 -21.52
C VAL A 507 9.67 -5.20 -22.61
N GLU A 508 8.35 -5.04 -22.67
CA GLU A 508 7.72 -4.07 -23.56
C GLU A 508 7.93 -2.66 -23.05
N ARG A 509 8.36 -1.75 -23.92
CA ARG A 509 8.55 -0.34 -23.56
C ARG A 509 7.22 0.42 -23.46
N THR A 510 6.38 0.11 -22.47
CA THR A 510 5.10 0.81 -22.21
C THR A 510 5.22 1.96 -21.21
N PHE A 511 6.29 1.96 -20.41
CA PHE A 511 6.61 2.99 -19.42
C PHE A 511 7.86 3.79 -19.82
N HIS A 512 8.09 4.90 -19.11
CA HIS A 512 9.21 5.82 -19.33
C HIS A 512 9.72 6.39 -18.00
N ALA A 513 10.93 6.96 -18.02
CA ALA A 513 11.51 7.64 -16.86
C ALA A 513 10.76 8.96 -16.59
N LEU A 514 10.57 9.32 -15.32
CA LEU A 514 9.79 10.51 -14.92
C LEU A 514 10.41 11.84 -15.39
N GLN A 515 11.74 11.95 -15.35
CA GLN A 515 12.43 13.22 -15.63
C GLN A 515 12.70 13.44 -17.13
N HIS A 516 13.67 12.69 -17.65
CA HIS A 516 14.15 12.79 -19.02
C HIS A 516 14.36 11.38 -19.56
N ASP A 517 13.37 10.89 -20.31
CA ASP A 517 13.47 9.60 -20.99
C ASP A 517 14.43 9.72 -22.19
N LYS A 518 15.58 9.07 -22.09
CA LYS A 518 16.63 9.05 -23.13
C LYS A 518 16.52 7.84 -24.05
N GLY A 519 15.60 6.92 -23.80
CA GLY A 519 15.54 5.68 -24.57
C GLY A 519 16.21 4.48 -23.89
N TRP A 520 17.14 4.68 -22.97
CA TRP A 520 17.97 3.58 -22.43
C TRP A 520 18.04 3.57 -20.90
N ASP A 521 17.31 4.45 -20.23
CA ASP A 521 17.45 4.67 -18.78
C ASP A 521 17.20 3.40 -17.95
N PHE A 522 16.45 2.43 -18.47
CA PHE A 522 16.16 1.17 -17.80
C PHE A 522 16.94 -0.05 -18.34
N ASP A 523 17.79 0.12 -19.36
CA ASP A 523 18.44 -0.99 -20.07
C ASP A 523 19.40 -1.79 -19.17
N TYR A 524 19.96 -1.15 -18.13
CA TYR A 524 20.81 -1.84 -17.15
C TYR A 524 20.05 -2.93 -16.38
N THR A 525 18.74 -2.74 -16.17
CA THR A 525 17.91 -3.67 -15.40
C THR A 525 17.14 -4.62 -16.32
N TYR A 526 16.49 -4.10 -17.36
CA TYR A 526 15.61 -4.89 -18.23
C TYR A 526 16.27 -5.38 -19.52
N GLY A 527 17.50 -4.95 -19.81
CA GLY A 527 18.07 -5.05 -21.16
C GLY A 527 17.35 -4.12 -22.15
N PRO A 528 17.76 -4.12 -23.43
CA PRO A 528 17.06 -3.38 -24.48
C PRO A 528 15.60 -3.80 -24.57
N GLN A 529 14.69 -2.86 -24.33
CA GLN A 529 13.25 -3.11 -24.33
C GLN A 529 12.70 -3.22 -25.75
N ARG A 530 11.72 -4.11 -25.97
CA ARG A 530 11.04 -4.20 -27.27
C ARG A 530 10.10 -3.01 -27.50
N PRO A 531 9.81 -2.63 -28.76
CA PRO A 531 8.87 -1.56 -29.06
C PRO A 531 7.48 -1.79 -28.45
N SER A 532 6.87 -0.69 -28.02
CA SER A 532 5.49 -0.71 -27.52
C SER A 532 4.50 -1.14 -28.60
N LEU A 533 3.52 -1.95 -28.20
CA LEU A 533 2.38 -2.33 -29.03
C LEU A 533 1.13 -1.49 -28.74
N LEU A 534 1.22 -0.53 -27.80
CA LEU A 534 0.16 0.44 -27.55
C LEU A 534 -0.16 1.22 -28.84
N LYS A 535 -1.45 1.36 -29.16
CA LYS A 535 -1.97 2.09 -30.34
C LYS A 535 -1.53 1.52 -31.69
N THR A 536 -1.09 0.26 -31.74
CA THR A 536 -0.68 -0.38 -33.00
C THR A 536 -1.78 -1.20 -33.66
N GLY A 537 -2.85 -1.52 -32.93
CA GLY A 537 -3.87 -2.49 -33.34
C GLY A 537 -3.44 -3.95 -33.22
N LYS A 538 -2.21 -4.25 -32.78
CA LYS A 538 -1.69 -5.63 -32.66
C LYS A 538 -1.97 -6.29 -31.31
N LYS A 539 -2.26 -5.51 -30.27
CA LYS A 539 -2.45 -5.97 -28.89
C LYS A 539 -3.70 -5.34 -28.30
N ILE A 540 -4.45 -6.13 -27.54
CA ILE A 540 -5.56 -5.68 -26.70
C ILE A 540 -5.51 -6.44 -25.38
N ALA A 541 -5.77 -5.80 -24.24
CA ALA A 541 -5.68 -6.48 -22.95
C ALA A 541 -6.82 -6.10 -22.00
N TRP A 542 -7.17 -7.07 -21.15
CA TRP A 542 -8.06 -6.93 -20.01
C TRP A 542 -7.20 -6.90 -18.75
N GLU A 543 -7.40 -5.91 -17.88
CA GLU A 543 -6.61 -5.73 -16.66
C GLU A 543 -7.36 -6.23 -15.44
N LEU A 544 -6.64 -6.82 -14.49
CA LEU A 544 -7.21 -7.24 -13.22
C LEU A 544 -7.81 -6.04 -12.49
N ARG A 545 -9.05 -6.22 -12.02
CA ARG A 545 -9.79 -5.23 -11.22
C ARG A 545 -10.30 -5.81 -9.92
N GLU A 546 -10.72 -7.07 -9.92
CA GLU A 546 -11.17 -7.77 -8.72
C GLU A 546 -10.49 -9.12 -8.57
N SER A 547 -10.22 -9.50 -7.33
CA SER A 547 -9.81 -10.87 -7.01
C SER A 547 -10.33 -11.26 -5.64
N GLN A 548 -10.80 -12.50 -5.50
CA GLN A 548 -11.41 -13.01 -4.29
C GLN A 548 -10.99 -14.46 -4.05
N ASN A 549 -10.54 -14.76 -2.83
CA ASN A 549 -10.39 -16.12 -2.33
C ASN A 549 -11.76 -16.65 -1.92
N MET A 550 -12.12 -17.84 -2.40
CA MET A 550 -13.39 -18.50 -2.13
C MET A 550 -13.23 -19.51 -0.98
N GLU A 551 -14.35 -19.92 -0.37
CA GLU A 551 -14.34 -20.82 0.79
C GLU A 551 -13.76 -22.21 0.49
N ASP A 552 -13.87 -22.67 -0.74
CA ASP A 552 -13.35 -23.97 -1.19
C ASP A 552 -11.85 -23.95 -1.56
N GLY A 553 -11.19 -22.79 -1.41
CA GLY A 553 -9.79 -22.57 -1.76
C GLY A 553 -9.56 -22.16 -3.22
N SER A 554 -10.61 -22.03 -4.04
CA SER A 554 -10.51 -21.43 -5.37
C SER A 554 -10.30 -19.92 -5.30
N VAL A 555 -9.85 -19.32 -6.40
CA VAL A 555 -9.66 -17.88 -6.51
C VAL A 555 -10.35 -17.37 -7.76
N SER A 556 -11.31 -16.47 -7.58
CA SER A 556 -11.95 -15.73 -8.67
C SER A 556 -11.14 -14.46 -8.97
N GLN A 557 -10.99 -14.14 -10.25
CA GLN A 557 -10.34 -12.94 -10.74
C GLN A 557 -11.16 -12.34 -11.89
N VAL A 558 -11.47 -11.04 -11.80
CA VAL A 558 -12.21 -10.30 -12.82
C VAL A 558 -11.26 -9.33 -13.51
N TYR A 559 -11.18 -9.46 -14.83
CA TYR A 559 -10.38 -8.63 -15.72
C TYR A 559 -11.29 -7.79 -16.61
N ILE A 560 -10.98 -6.50 -16.74
CA ILE A 560 -11.83 -5.53 -17.44
C ILE A 560 -11.05 -4.84 -18.53
N ARG A 561 -11.69 -4.68 -19.68
CA ARG A 561 -11.24 -3.83 -20.79
C ARG A 561 -12.34 -2.82 -21.11
N LYS A 562 -12.01 -1.53 -21.02
CA LYS A 562 -12.95 -0.48 -21.47
C LYS A 562 -12.95 -0.33 -22.99
N LYS A 563 -14.10 -0.03 -23.58
CA LYS A 563 -14.26 0.23 -25.03
C LYS A 563 -13.54 1.49 -25.50
N ASP A 564 -13.36 2.46 -24.60
CA ASP A 564 -12.73 3.75 -24.86
C ASP A 564 -11.27 3.82 -24.36
N ASP A 565 -10.67 2.68 -24.03
CA ASP A 565 -9.26 2.60 -23.64
C ASP A 565 -8.37 3.02 -24.83
N LYS A 566 -7.76 4.21 -24.71
CA LYS A 566 -6.94 4.85 -25.74
C LYS A 566 -5.65 4.08 -26.06
N ARG A 567 -5.30 3.06 -25.29
CA ARG A 567 -4.19 2.16 -25.59
C ARG A 567 -4.53 1.18 -26.70
N TRP A 568 -5.81 0.80 -26.79
CA TRP A 568 -6.31 -0.23 -27.70
C TRP A 568 -6.94 0.39 -28.94
N THR A 569 -6.10 1.05 -29.73
CA THR A 569 -6.45 1.62 -31.04
C THR A 569 -5.56 1.07 -32.13
N THR A 570 -6.05 1.08 -33.37
CA THR A 570 -5.23 0.96 -34.59
C THR A 570 -4.27 2.15 -34.73
N LYS A 571 -3.31 2.06 -35.66
CA LYS A 571 -2.40 3.17 -36.00
C LYS A 571 -3.16 4.41 -36.50
N GLU A 572 -4.31 4.21 -37.12
CA GLU A 572 -5.22 5.25 -37.61
C GLU A 572 -6.12 5.83 -36.51
N GLY A 573 -5.94 5.40 -35.25
CA GLY A 573 -6.70 5.89 -34.10
C GLY A 573 -8.11 5.30 -33.96
N ARG A 574 -8.46 4.28 -34.74
CA ARG A 574 -9.76 3.58 -34.60
C ARG A 574 -9.71 2.63 -33.40
N LEU A 575 -10.75 2.64 -32.58
CA LEU A 575 -10.91 1.71 -31.46
C LEU A 575 -10.89 0.26 -31.96
N MET A 576 -10.23 -0.63 -31.22
CA MET A 576 -10.17 -2.06 -31.58
C MET A 576 -11.47 -2.81 -31.28
N LYS A 577 -12.27 -2.31 -30.33
CA LYS A 577 -13.54 -2.90 -29.90
C LYS A 577 -14.57 -1.81 -29.61
N VAL A 578 -15.85 -2.13 -29.81
CA VAL A 578 -16.98 -1.18 -29.62
C VAL A 578 -17.73 -1.39 -28.29
N LEU A 579 -17.58 -2.56 -27.67
CA LEU A 579 -18.15 -2.90 -26.37
C LEU A 579 -17.05 -2.96 -25.30
N ASP A 580 -17.46 -2.82 -24.03
CA ASP A 580 -16.60 -3.15 -22.90
C ASP A 580 -16.43 -4.66 -22.81
N GLY A 581 -15.32 -5.13 -22.25
CA GLY A 581 -15.01 -6.55 -22.13
C GLY A 581 -14.76 -6.95 -20.68
N VAL A 582 -15.29 -8.09 -20.28
CA VAL A 582 -15.11 -8.69 -18.95
C VAL A 582 -14.68 -10.14 -19.10
N ILE A 583 -13.59 -10.51 -18.41
CA ILE A 583 -13.14 -11.90 -18.27
C ILE A 583 -13.17 -12.28 -16.80
N GLU A 584 -13.82 -13.39 -16.48
CA GLU A 584 -13.74 -14.05 -15.18
C GLU A 584 -12.84 -15.29 -15.29
N LEU A 585 -11.72 -15.29 -14.57
CA LEU A 585 -10.91 -16.49 -14.36
C LEU A 585 -11.16 -17.06 -12.98
N VAL A 586 -11.54 -18.34 -12.92
CA VAL A 586 -11.68 -19.08 -11.66
C VAL A 586 -10.58 -20.13 -11.59
N TRP A 587 -9.63 -19.90 -10.68
CA TRP A 587 -8.50 -20.79 -10.45
C TRP A 587 -8.86 -21.86 -9.44
N ILE A 588 -8.73 -23.12 -9.83
CA ILE A 588 -9.08 -24.28 -9.02
C ILE A 588 -7.87 -25.23 -8.89
N PRO A 589 -7.65 -25.83 -7.71
CA PRO A 589 -6.63 -26.87 -7.56
C PRO A 589 -7.01 -28.11 -8.40
N ALA A 590 -5.99 -28.80 -8.94
CA ALA A 590 -6.16 -30.07 -9.63
C ALA A 590 -6.53 -31.24 -8.71
#